data_AF-A0A8C9GFB6-F1
#
_entry.id   AF-A0A8C9GFB6-F1
#
_cell.length_a   1.000
_cell.length_b   1.000
_cell.length_c   1.000
_cell.angle_alpha   90.00
_cell.angle_beta   90.00
_cell.angle_gamma   90.00
#
_symmetry.space_group_name_H-M   'P 1'
#
loop_
_entity.id
_entity.type
_entity.pdbx_description
1 polymer ?
#
loop_
_entity_poly.entity_id
_entity_poly.type
_entity_poly.pdbx_seq_one_letter_code
_entity_poly.pdbx_strand_id
1 'polypeptide(L)'
;MRNSTTEKIEPRELDPILTEVTLMNARSELYLRFLRKRISSDFEVGDSMASEEVKQEHQKCLDKLLNNCLLSCTMQELIGLYVTMEEYFMRETVNKAVALDTYEKGQLTSSMVDDVFYIVKKCIGRALSSSSIDCLCAMINLATTELESDFRYS
;
A
#
# COMPACT_ATOMS: atom_id res chain seq x y z
N MET A 1 6.59 20.67 -34.80
CA MET A 1 6.78 20.42 -33.35
C MET A 1 5.44 19.93 -32.82
N ARG A 2 5.32 18.64 -32.50
CA ARG A 2 4.09 18.09 -31.91
C ARG A 2 4.02 18.56 -30.46
N ASN A 3 2.99 19.31 -30.11
CA ASN A 3 2.60 19.51 -28.72
C ASN A 3 2.19 18.14 -28.16
N SER A 4 3.10 17.48 -27.46
CA SER A 4 2.73 16.40 -26.54
C SER A 4 2.13 17.07 -25.32
N THR A 5 0.83 17.37 -25.37
CA THR A 5 0.03 17.41 -24.15
C THR A 5 0.27 16.07 -23.48
N THR A 6 1.00 16.04 -22.37
CA THR A 6 1.05 14.88 -21.48
C THR A 6 -0.39 14.53 -21.13
N GLU A 7 -0.95 13.51 -21.78
CA GLU A 7 -2.27 12.98 -21.45
C GLU A 7 -2.24 12.60 -19.97
N LYS A 8 -3.05 13.30 -19.18
CA LYS A 8 -3.19 13.04 -17.76
C LYS A 8 -3.80 11.65 -17.61
N ILE A 9 -3.14 10.76 -16.86
CA ILE A 9 -3.63 9.40 -16.64
C ILE A 9 -4.96 9.48 -15.88
N GLU A 10 -5.99 8.83 -16.42
CA GLU A 10 -7.30 8.75 -15.77
C GLU A 10 -7.18 7.89 -14.49
N PRO A 11 -7.63 8.38 -13.32
CA PRO A 11 -7.49 7.65 -12.05
C PRO A 11 -8.08 6.24 -12.12
N ARG A 12 -9.17 6.06 -12.87
CA ARG A 12 -9.81 4.76 -13.05
C ARG A 12 -8.90 3.69 -13.66
N GLU A 13 -7.93 4.09 -14.47
CA GLU A 13 -6.96 3.17 -15.10
C GLU A 13 -5.90 2.68 -14.10
N LEU A 14 -5.62 3.45 -13.05
CA LEU A 14 -4.70 3.07 -11.99
C LEU A 14 -5.31 2.03 -11.03
N ASP A 15 -6.63 2.02 -10.88
CA ASP A 15 -7.33 1.13 -9.93
C ASP A 15 -6.92 -0.35 -10.02
N PRO A 16 -6.92 -1.01 -11.20
CA PRO A 16 -6.45 -2.39 -11.31
C PRO A 16 -4.95 -2.55 -11.01
N ILE A 17 -4.13 -1.58 -11.41
CA ILE A 17 -2.68 -1.62 -11.20
C ILE A 17 -2.38 -1.57 -9.70
N LEU A 18 -3.02 -0.64 -8.99
CA LEU A 18 -2.90 -0.49 -7.54
C LEU A 18 -3.28 -1.78 -6.81
N THR A 19 -4.38 -2.41 -7.22
CA THR A 19 -4.81 -3.71 -6.65
C THR A 19 -3.81 -4.84 -6.92
N GLU A 20 -3.25 -4.92 -8.12
CA GLU A 20 -2.25 -5.95 -8.43
C GLU A 20 -0.96 -5.72 -7.64
N VAL A 21 -0.51 -4.48 -7.47
CA VAL A 21 0.69 -4.18 -6.66
C VAL A 21 0.51 -4.60 -5.20
N THR A 22 -0.64 -4.31 -4.57
CA THR A 22 -0.87 -4.75 -3.20
C THR A 22 -0.95 -6.26 -3.08
N LEU A 23 -1.57 -6.94 -4.06
CA LEU A 23 -1.64 -8.39 -4.11
C LEU A 23 -0.25 -9.03 -4.28
N MET A 24 0.59 -8.46 -5.14
CA MET A 24 1.98 -8.89 -5.33
C MET A 24 2.78 -8.78 -4.02
N ASN A 25 2.62 -7.67 -3.29
CA ASN A 25 3.30 -7.49 -2.02
C ASN A 25 2.83 -8.49 -0.96
N ALA A 26 1.52 -8.68 -0.82
CA ALA A 26 0.96 -9.63 0.13
C ALA A 26 1.44 -11.07 -0.12
N ARG A 27 1.54 -11.47 -1.39
CA ARG A 27 2.06 -12.78 -1.79
C ARG A 27 3.56 -12.91 -1.49
N SER A 28 4.33 -11.86 -1.74
CA SER A 28 5.77 -11.83 -1.48
C SER A 28 6.06 -11.95 0.02
N GLU A 29 5.34 -11.20 0.86
CA GLU A 29 5.41 -11.30 2.32
C GLU A 29 5.04 -12.69 2.83
N LEU A 30 3.96 -13.27 2.29
CA LEU A 30 3.55 -14.63 2.65
C LEU A 30 4.62 -15.66 2.30
N TYR A 31 5.25 -15.52 1.14
CA TYR A 31 6.34 -16.39 0.70
C TYR A 31 7.59 -16.25 1.58
N LEU A 32 8.02 -15.01 1.88
CA LEU A 32 9.18 -14.77 2.75
C LEU A 32 8.94 -15.29 4.17
N ARG A 33 7.72 -15.13 4.71
CA ARG A 33 7.32 -15.70 5.99
C ARG A 33 7.33 -17.23 5.97
N PHE A 34 6.89 -17.84 4.88
CA PHE A 34 6.98 -19.29 4.69
C PHE A 34 8.45 -19.76 4.71
N LEU A 35 9.33 -19.10 3.95
CA LEU A 35 10.76 -19.43 3.91
C LEU A 35 11.41 -19.30 5.29
N ARG A 36 11.16 -18.17 5.97
CA ARG A 36 11.62 -17.93 7.34
C ARG A 36 11.25 -19.09 8.26
N LYS A 37 9.97 -19.47 8.27
CA LYS A 37 9.48 -20.56 9.13
C LYS A 37 10.13 -21.90 8.77
N ARG A 38 10.27 -22.22 7.48
CA ARG A 38 10.86 -23.49 7.04
C ARG A 38 12.33 -23.59 7.43
N ILE A 39 13.11 -22.55 7.17
CA ILE A 39 14.55 -22.53 7.43
C ILE A 39 14.82 -22.47 8.94
N SER A 40 14.09 -21.66 9.70
CA SER A 40 14.22 -21.64 11.17
C SER A 40 13.94 -23.02 11.78
N SER A 41 12.96 -23.77 11.26
CA SER A 41 12.71 -25.15 11.71
C SER A 41 13.86 -26.11 11.39
N ASP A 42 14.56 -25.91 10.26
CA ASP A 42 15.74 -26.71 9.92
C ASP A 42 16.92 -26.35 10.83
N PHE A 43 17.08 -25.07 11.21
CA PHE A 43 18.07 -24.63 12.20
C PHE A 43 17.82 -25.24 13.59
N GLU A 44 16.57 -25.32 14.06
CA GLU A 44 16.25 -25.95 15.35
C GLU A 44 16.77 -27.40 15.45
N VAL A 45 16.74 -28.15 14.34
CA VAL A 45 17.23 -29.52 14.28
C VAL A 45 18.76 -29.55 14.09
N GLY A 46 19.26 -28.79 13.11
CA GLY A 46 20.68 -28.77 12.72
C GLY A 46 21.60 -28.20 13.80
N ASP A 47 21.14 -27.18 14.51
CA ASP A 47 21.89 -26.48 15.56
C ASP A 47 21.56 -27.00 16.97
N SER A 48 20.90 -28.15 17.08
CA SER A 48 20.44 -28.71 18.36
C SER A 48 21.53 -28.83 19.42
N MET A 49 22.79 -29.07 19.01
CA MET A 49 23.97 -29.15 19.89
C MET A 49 24.93 -27.97 19.74
N ALA A 50 24.58 -26.97 18.92
CA ALA A 50 25.40 -25.77 18.72
C ALA A 50 25.29 -24.81 19.92
N SER A 51 26.29 -23.94 20.08
CA SER A 51 26.23 -22.89 21.09
C SER A 51 25.19 -21.83 20.74
N GLU A 52 24.72 -21.07 21.73
CA GLU A 52 23.72 -20.02 21.51
C GLU A 52 24.24 -18.90 20.60
N GLU A 53 25.55 -18.64 20.59
CA GLU A 53 26.16 -17.67 19.67
C GLU A 53 25.96 -18.09 18.21
N VAL A 54 26.16 -19.37 17.90
CA VAL A 54 25.99 -19.92 16.54
C VAL A 54 24.53 -19.84 16.10
N LYS A 55 23.59 -20.23 16.97
CA LYS A 55 22.15 -20.15 16.69
C LYS A 55 21.73 -18.70 16.38
N GLN A 56 22.20 -17.75 17.18
CA GLN A 56 21.92 -16.33 16.95
C GLN A 56 22.54 -15.82 15.65
N GLU A 57 23.75 -16.26 15.30
CA GLU A 57 24.42 -15.88 14.06
C GLU A 57 23.65 -16.40 12.83
N HIS A 58 23.24 -17.67 12.83
CA HIS A 58 22.42 -18.24 11.76
C HIS A 58 21.07 -17.52 11.61
N GLN A 59 20.39 -17.21 12.72
CA GLN A 59 19.13 -16.48 12.68
C GLN A 59 19.31 -15.05 12.12
N LYS A 60 20.36 -14.34 12.53
CA LYS A 60 20.71 -13.01 11.98
C LYS A 60 21.04 -13.07 10.50
N CYS A 61 21.76 -14.12 10.07
CA CYS A 61 22.09 -14.33 8.67
C CYS A 61 20.82 -14.54 7.82
N LEU A 62 19.89 -15.36 8.31
CA LEU A 62 18.59 -15.58 7.67
C LEU A 62 17.78 -14.27 7.58
N ASP A 63 17.71 -13.50 8.66
CA ASP A 63 17.01 -12.21 8.67
C ASP A 63 17.60 -11.24 7.64
N LYS A 64 18.93 -11.14 7.61
CA LYS A 64 19.63 -10.30 6.65
C LYS A 64 19.40 -10.77 5.21
N LEU A 65 19.41 -12.07 4.96
CA LEU A 65 19.16 -12.63 3.63
C LEU A 65 17.73 -12.32 3.18
N LEU A 66 16.72 -12.61 4.02
CA LEU A 66 15.33 -12.39 3.66
C LEU A 66 15.02 -10.91 3.47
N ASN A 67 15.57 -10.02 4.32
CA ASN A 67 15.28 -8.59 4.22
C ASN A 67 15.99 -7.90 3.05
N ASN A 68 17.12 -8.43 2.58
CA ASN A 68 17.93 -7.81 1.53
C ASN A 68 18.01 -8.64 0.24
N CYS A 69 17.18 -9.69 0.11
CA CYS A 69 17.11 -10.41 -1.15
C CYS A 69 16.43 -9.54 -2.21
N LEU A 70 16.68 -9.86 -3.48
CA LEU A 70 16.15 -9.10 -4.61
C LEU A 70 14.63 -8.91 -4.53
N LEU A 71 13.89 -9.97 -4.18
CA LEU A 71 12.44 -9.90 -4.06
C LEU A 71 12.00 -8.83 -3.04
N SER A 72 12.60 -8.82 -1.85
CA SER A 72 12.28 -7.87 -0.79
C SER A 72 12.61 -6.44 -1.20
N CYS A 73 13.79 -6.21 -1.76
CA CYS A 73 14.18 -4.88 -2.22
C CYS A 73 13.28 -4.36 -3.35
N THR A 74 13.00 -5.19 -4.36
CA THR A 74 12.12 -4.81 -5.47
C THR A 74 10.69 -4.54 -5.00
N MET A 75 10.17 -5.33 -4.05
CA MET A 75 8.84 -5.08 -3.51
C MET A 75 8.77 -3.82 -2.65
N GLN A 76 9.80 -3.50 -1.88
CA GLN A 76 9.91 -2.23 -1.14
C GLN A 76 9.88 -1.03 -2.08
N GLU A 77 10.65 -1.07 -3.17
CA GLU A 77 10.64 -0.04 -4.21
C GLU A 77 9.26 0.10 -4.86
N LEU A 78 8.64 -1.03 -5.23
CA LEU A 78 7.32 -1.04 -5.85
C LEU A 78 6.22 -0.51 -4.92
N ILE A 79 6.29 -0.81 -3.62
CA ILE A 79 5.39 -0.24 -2.61
C ILE A 79 5.62 1.27 -2.46
N GLY A 80 6.86 1.74 -2.55
CA GLY A 80 7.15 3.17 -2.60
C GLY A 80 6.45 3.87 -3.77
N LEU A 81 6.51 3.29 -4.96
CA LEU A 81 5.80 3.80 -6.14
C LEU A 81 4.28 3.71 -5.99
N TYR A 82 3.76 2.63 -5.39
CA TYR A 82 2.34 2.47 -5.09
C TYR A 82 1.81 3.64 -4.26
N VAL A 83 2.51 4.06 -3.19
CA VAL A 83 2.04 5.14 -2.32
C VAL A 83 1.81 6.43 -3.12
N THR A 84 2.73 6.78 -4.02
CA THR A 84 2.58 7.97 -4.89
C THR A 84 1.42 7.83 -5.88
N MET A 85 1.24 6.65 -6.48
CA MET A 85 0.14 6.40 -7.42
C MET A 85 -1.22 6.41 -6.71
N GLU A 86 -1.28 5.84 -5.51
CA GLU A 86 -2.48 5.74 -4.67
C GLU A 86 -2.91 7.12 -4.14
N GLU A 87 -1.95 7.96 -3.74
CA GLU A 87 -2.18 9.37 -3.40
C GLU A 87 -2.81 10.12 -4.58
N TYR A 88 -2.20 10.01 -5.77
CA TYR A 88 -2.74 10.63 -6.97
C TYR A 88 -4.15 10.12 -7.30
N PHE A 89 -4.36 8.81 -7.23
CA PHE A 89 -5.66 8.19 -7.43
C PHE A 89 -6.72 8.76 -6.47
N MET A 90 -6.40 8.82 -5.18
CA MET A 90 -7.31 9.31 -4.14
C MET A 90 -7.68 10.76 -4.41
N ARG A 91 -6.69 11.64 -4.54
CA ARG A 91 -6.87 13.08 -4.75
C ARG A 91 -7.70 13.38 -5.99
N GLU A 92 -7.36 12.77 -7.13
CA GLU A 92 -8.09 13.04 -8.37
C GLU A 92 -9.52 12.49 -8.36
N THR A 93 -9.75 11.35 -7.70
CA THR A 93 -11.09 10.77 -7.57
C THR A 93 -11.94 11.58 -6.59
N VAL A 94 -11.36 12.07 -5.50
CA VAL A 94 -12.00 13.00 -4.55
C VAL A 94 -12.39 14.30 -5.25
N ASN A 95 -11.45 14.94 -5.94
CA ASN A 95 -11.72 16.16 -6.73
C ASN A 95 -12.86 15.95 -7.74
N LYS A 96 -12.92 14.77 -8.37
CA LYS A 96 -14.00 14.42 -9.29
C LYS A 96 -15.34 14.24 -8.58
N ALA A 97 -15.36 13.65 -7.39
CA ALA A 97 -16.57 13.53 -6.57
C ALA A 97 -17.10 14.91 -6.13
N VAL A 98 -16.20 15.81 -5.71
CA VAL A 98 -16.52 17.22 -5.38
C VAL A 98 -17.12 17.94 -6.60
N ALA A 99 -16.51 17.79 -7.78
CA ALA A 99 -17.00 18.44 -9.00
C ALA A 99 -18.36 17.90 -9.49
N LEU A 100 -18.69 16.65 -9.15
CA LEU A 100 -19.95 16.00 -9.49
C LEU A 100 -20.99 16.09 -8.35
N ASP A 101 -20.73 16.90 -7.32
CA ASP A 101 -21.64 17.02 -6.18
C ASP A 101 -23.04 17.46 -6.63
N THR A 102 -24.05 16.72 -6.18
CA THR A 102 -25.45 17.01 -6.49
C THR A 102 -26.29 17.03 -5.23
N TYR A 103 -27.22 17.99 -5.17
CA TYR A 103 -28.18 18.05 -4.08
C TYR A 103 -29.41 17.19 -4.42
N GLU A 104 -29.51 16.01 -3.80
CA GLU A 104 -30.69 15.15 -3.94
C GLU A 104 -31.80 15.53 -2.95
N LYS A 105 -33.02 15.75 -3.47
CA LYS A 105 -34.19 16.06 -2.64
C LYS A 105 -34.51 14.90 -1.70
N GLY A 106 -34.41 15.16 -0.39
CA GLY A 106 -34.74 14.21 0.67
C GLY A 106 -33.53 13.68 1.45
N GLN A 107 -32.29 13.97 0.99
CA GLN A 107 -31.09 13.68 1.77
C GLN A 107 -30.75 14.82 2.74
N LEU A 108 -30.16 14.45 3.88
CA LEU A 108 -29.72 15.39 4.92
C LEU A 108 -28.29 15.92 4.68
N THR A 109 -27.52 15.23 3.84
CA THR A 109 -26.11 15.52 3.50
C THR A 109 -25.91 15.50 1.98
N SER A 110 -24.83 16.11 1.49
CA SER A 110 -24.49 16.10 0.06
C SER A 110 -23.90 14.74 -0.35
N SER A 111 -24.11 14.32 -1.60
CA SER A 111 -23.63 13.04 -2.13
C SER A 111 -22.11 12.94 -2.12
N MET A 112 -21.42 14.09 -2.25
CA MET A 112 -19.96 14.19 -2.17
C MET A 112 -19.40 13.59 -0.88
N VAL A 113 -20.08 13.75 0.26
CA VAL A 113 -19.60 13.22 1.55
C VAL A 113 -19.49 11.70 1.49
N ASP A 114 -20.55 11.04 1.04
CA ASP A 114 -20.58 9.58 0.93
C ASP A 114 -19.53 9.06 -0.07
N ASP A 115 -19.37 9.75 -1.21
CA ASP A 115 -18.40 9.40 -2.24
C ASP A 115 -16.95 9.54 -1.73
N VAL A 116 -16.63 10.65 -1.05
CA VAL A 116 -15.29 10.89 -0.46
C VAL A 116 -14.97 9.82 0.57
N PHE A 117 -15.88 9.52 1.49
CA PHE A 117 -15.67 8.48 2.49
C PHE A 117 -15.53 7.10 1.85
N TYR A 118 -16.27 6.81 0.78
CA TYR A 118 -16.11 5.58 0.02
C TYR A 118 -14.71 5.47 -0.61
N ILE A 119 -14.21 6.54 -1.24
CA ILE A 119 -12.87 6.59 -1.85
C ILE A 119 -11.80 6.39 -0.79
N VAL A 120 -11.84 7.14 0.32
CA VAL A 120 -10.87 7.02 1.42
C VAL A 120 -10.86 5.60 1.97
N LYS A 121 -12.05 5.04 2.26
CA LYS A 121 -12.18 3.65 2.72
C LYS A 121 -11.60 2.65 1.72
N LYS A 122 -11.80 2.87 0.43
CA LYS A 122 -11.25 2.01 -0.63
C LYS A 122 -9.73 2.03 -0.63
N CYS A 123 -9.12 3.20 -0.61
CA CYS A 123 -7.67 3.34 -0.63
C CYS A 123 -7.01 2.75 0.63
N ILE A 124 -7.57 3.02 1.82
CA ILE A 124 -7.09 2.44 3.09
C ILE A 124 -7.28 0.91 3.09
N GLY A 125 -8.43 0.42 2.63
CA GLY A 125 -8.71 -1.02 2.54
C GLY A 125 -7.75 -1.73 1.58
N ARG A 126 -7.40 -1.10 0.46
CA ARG A 126 -6.39 -1.61 -0.47
C ARG A 126 -4.99 -1.58 0.15
N ALA A 127 -4.59 -0.49 0.81
CA ALA A 127 -3.33 -0.43 1.53
C ALA A 127 -3.21 -1.51 2.61
N LEU A 128 -4.29 -1.77 3.36
CA LEU A 128 -4.36 -2.87 4.33
C LEU A 128 -4.13 -4.24 3.68
N SER A 129 -4.67 -4.45 2.48
CA SER A 129 -4.48 -5.71 1.73
C SER A 129 -3.03 -5.96 1.31
N SER A 130 -2.17 -4.92 1.28
CA SER A 130 -0.77 -5.04 0.87
C SER A 130 0.09 -5.85 1.85
N SER A 131 -0.38 -6.08 3.07
CA SER A 131 0.41 -6.66 4.18
C SER A 131 1.65 -5.84 4.58
N SER A 132 1.74 -4.57 4.18
CA SER A 132 2.78 -3.63 4.63
C SER A 132 2.21 -2.61 5.62
N ILE A 133 2.72 -2.61 6.85
CA ILE A 133 2.32 -1.66 7.89
C ILE A 133 2.76 -0.24 7.52
N ASP A 134 3.96 -0.09 6.98
CA ASP A 134 4.47 1.22 6.55
C ASP A 134 3.61 1.82 5.44
N CYS A 135 3.18 1.00 4.48
CA CYS A 135 2.25 1.40 3.43
C CYS A 135 0.90 1.84 4.02
N LEU A 136 0.33 1.07 4.95
CA LEU A 136 -0.93 1.42 5.60
C LEU A 136 -0.83 2.74 6.37
N CYS A 137 0.24 2.93 7.16
CA CYS A 137 0.49 4.16 7.89
C CYS A 137 0.62 5.36 6.94
N ALA A 138 1.39 5.22 5.85
CA ALA A 138 1.51 6.26 4.83
C ALA A 138 0.15 6.62 4.24
N MET A 139 -0.68 5.63 3.90
CA MET A 139 -1.99 5.88 3.30
C MET A 139 -3.00 6.51 4.27
N ILE A 140 -2.94 6.20 5.56
CA ILE A 140 -3.77 6.87 6.58
C ILE A 140 -3.36 8.34 6.72
N ASN A 141 -2.05 8.63 6.74
CA ASN A 141 -1.55 10.00 6.82
C ASN A 141 -1.92 10.82 5.58
N LEU A 142 -1.84 10.21 4.39
CA LEU A 142 -2.27 10.84 3.13
C LEU A 142 -3.77 11.10 3.13
N ALA A 143 -4.59 10.12 3.52
CA ALA A 143 -6.04 10.30 3.63
C ALA A 143 -6.42 11.42 4.62
N THR A 144 -5.73 11.49 5.77
CA THR A 144 -5.96 12.55 6.76
C THR A 144 -5.60 13.92 6.17
N THR A 145 -4.46 14.01 5.47
CA THR A 145 -4.01 15.24 4.83
C THR A 145 -5.01 15.71 3.76
N GLU A 146 -5.49 14.79 2.91
CA GLU A 146 -6.46 15.09 1.86
C GLU A 146 -7.79 15.60 2.43
N LEU A 147 -8.28 14.96 3.50
CA LEU A 147 -9.48 15.40 4.23
C LEU A 147 -9.28 16.74 4.96
N GLU A 148 -8.05 17.11 5.30
CA GLU A 148 -7.77 18.42 5.87
C GLU A 148 -7.62 19.52 4.82
N SER A 149 -7.16 19.20 3.61
CA SER A 149 -6.91 20.20 2.57
C SER A 149 -8.18 20.69 1.88
N ASP A 150 -9.14 19.81 1.61
CA ASP A 150 -10.37 20.17 0.88
C ASP A 150 -11.42 20.86 1.76
N PHE A 151 -11.40 20.63 3.08
CA PHE A 151 -12.42 21.17 3.99
C PHE A 151 -12.03 22.52 4.64
N ARG A 152 -10.86 23.09 4.33
CA ARG A 152 -10.40 24.37 4.92
C ARG A 152 -11.09 25.63 4.36
N TYR A 153 -11.94 25.50 3.34
CA TYR A 153 -12.63 26.65 2.72
C TYR A 153 -14.12 26.43 2.40
N SER A 154 -14.81 25.52 3.08
CA SER A 154 -16.28 25.49 3.08
C SER A 154 -16.87 26.18 4.31
#